data_AF-F0Y0X1-F1
#
_entry.id   AF-F0Y0X1-F1
#
_cell.length_a   1.000
_cell.length_b   1.000
_cell.length_c   1.000
_cell.angle_alpha   90.00
_cell.angle_beta   90.00
_cell.angle_gamma   90.00
#
_symmetry.space_group_name_H-M   'P 1'
#
loop_
_entity.id
_entity.type
_entity.pdbx_description
1 polymer ?
#
loop_
_entity_poly.entity_id
_entity_poly.type
_entity_poly.pdbx_seq_one_letter_code
_entity_poly.pdbx_strand_id
1 'polypeptide(L)'
;MLLLASSHAFTSSSDAAAAALRRALASDASASASSAEAAAEALRQVSAPRVSRRNALTGGALAAAVSAFADVAVVDASGGATAGGAYLLRAKERYNARVVAGAKAFKAAGDDATPALFAEDGPLADLEAAGFLLANAFRINSTQNPDKIPQVKLFKAFKADADAVAAALKKKKKADAKAGMEKAQASLDAYLAGVGL
;
A
#
# COMPACT_ATOMS: atom_id res chain seq x y z
N MET A 1 -22.51 -65.20 56.54
CA MET A 1 -23.41 -64.09 56.93
C MET A 1 -22.86 -62.83 56.31
N LEU A 2 -23.69 -62.13 55.50
CA LEU A 2 -23.60 -60.76 54.97
C LEU A 2 -22.35 -60.34 54.13
N LEU A 3 -22.41 -59.86 52.88
CA LEU A 3 -23.17 -58.80 52.15
C LEU A 3 -22.40 -57.46 52.00
N LEU A 4 -22.57 -56.87 50.80
CA LEU A 4 -22.28 -55.50 50.30
C LEU A 4 -20.84 -55.21 49.82
N ALA A 5 -20.56 -55.10 48.52
CA ALA A 5 -20.95 -54.06 47.54
C ALA A 5 -20.20 -52.73 47.72
N SER A 6 -19.38 -52.37 46.73
CA SER A 6 -18.88 -51.00 46.51
C SER A 6 -18.56 -50.82 45.02
N SER A 7 -19.62 -50.58 44.26
CA SER A 7 -19.56 -49.82 43.01
C SER A 7 -19.86 -48.38 43.40
N HIS A 8 -19.09 -47.37 42.94
CA HIS A 8 -19.58 -46.04 42.53
C HIS A 8 -18.42 -45.09 42.16
N ALA A 9 -18.73 -44.23 41.19
CA ALA A 9 -18.08 -42.96 40.82
C ALA A 9 -16.90 -42.99 39.83
N PHE A 10 -17.22 -43.06 38.53
CA PHE A 10 -16.31 -42.62 37.45
C PHE A 10 -16.94 -41.57 36.49
N THR A 11 -18.14 -41.06 36.75
CA THR A 11 -18.91 -40.30 35.72
C THR A 11 -18.99 -38.78 35.94
N SER A 12 -18.08 -38.14 36.70
CA SER A 12 -18.20 -36.70 37.02
C SER A 12 -17.26 -35.76 36.27
N SER A 13 -16.24 -36.26 35.55
CA SER A 13 -15.21 -35.40 34.94
C SER A 13 -15.53 -34.94 33.50
N SER A 14 -16.29 -35.74 32.75
CA SER A 14 -16.58 -35.49 31.33
C SER A 14 -17.58 -34.36 31.08
N ASP A 15 -18.53 -34.13 31.97
CA ASP A 15 -19.56 -33.09 31.79
C ASP A 15 -19.02 -31.66 31.98
N ALA A 16 -18.04 -31.49 32.87
CA ALA A 16 -17.43 -30.18 33.14
C ALA A 16 -16.62 -29.67 31.92
N ALA A 17 -15.92 -30.56 31.22
CA ALA A 17 -15.17 -30.22 30.01
C ALA A 17 -16.09 -29.85 28.84
N ALA A 18 -17.23 -30.56 28.69
CA ALA A 18 -18.21 -30.26 27.64
C ALA A 18 -18.91 -28.91 27.87
N ALA A 19 -19.16 -28.53 29.12
CA ALA A 19 -19.73 -27.23 29.47
C ALA A 19 -18.77 -26.06 29.18
N ALA A 20 -17.47 -26.24 29.45
CA ALA A 20 -16.46 -25.21 29.20
C ALA A 20 -16.27 -24.93 27.69
N LEU A 21 -16.24 -25.98 26.86
CA LEU A 21 -16.07 -25.84 25.41
C LEU A 21 -17.28 -25.15 24.75
N ARG A 22 -18.50 -25.47 25.20
CA ARG A 22 -19.73 -24.81 24.72
C ARG A 22 -19.77 -23.32 25.07
N ARG A 23 -19.23 -22.94 26.24
CA ARG A 23 -19.18 -21.53 26.65
C ARG A 23 -18.18 -20.71 25.83
N ALA A 24 -17.04 -21.31 25.45
CA ALA A 24 -16.04 -20.66 24.58
C ALA A 24 -16.57 -20.44 23.15
N LEU A 25 -17.27 -21.42 22.58
CA LEU A 25 -17.88 -21.29 21.25
C LEU A 25 -19.02 -20.26 21.22
N ALA A 26 -19.78 -20.13 22.32
CA ALA A 26 -20.83 -19.10 22.43
C ALA A 26 -20.27 -17.68 22.55
N SER A 27 -19.10 -17.48 23.17
CA SER A 27 -18.46 -16.16 23.24
C SER A 27 -17.90 -15.68 21.90
N ASP A 28 -17.43 -16.58 21.03
CA ASP A 28 -16.90 -16.22 19.71
C ASP A 28 -18.02 -15.85 18.71
N ALA A 29 -19.16 -16.53 18.79
CA ALA A 29 -20.34 -16.20 17.99
C ALA A 29 -20.94 -14.83 18.35
N SER A 30 -20.88 -14.43 19.63
CA SER A 30 -21.37 -13.11 20.06
C SER A 30 -20.45 -11.96 19.64
N ALA A 31 -19.14 -12.18 19.54
CA ALA A 31 -18.18 -11.16 19.12
C ALA A 31 -18.26 -10.87 17.61
N SER A 32 -18.46 -11.91 16.79
CA SER A 32 -18.62 -11.80 15.34
C SER A 32 -19.94 -11.14 14.92
N ALA A 33 -21.02 -11.32 15.68
CA ALA A 33 -22.31 -10.67 15.42
C ALA A 33 -22.26 -9.13 15.67
N SER A 34 -21.58 -8.67 16.73
CA SER A 34 -21.49 -7.23 17.03
C SER A 34 -20.65 -6.43 16.01
N SER A 35 -19.71 -7.11 15.35
CA SER A 35 -18.80 -6.50 14.37
C SER A 35 -19.47 -6.29 13.00
N ALA A 36 -20.44 -7.15 12.66
CA ALA A 36 -21.19 -7.05 11.42
C ALA A 36 -22.28 -5.97 11.47
N GLU A 37 -22.90 -5.75 12.63
CA GLU A 37 -23.91 -4.70 12.84
C GLU A 37 -23.28 -3.29 12.84
N ALA A 38 -22.08 -3.15 13.42
CA ALA A 38 -21.33 -1.88 13.40
C ALA A 38 -20.89 -1.45 11.99
N ALA A 39 -20.62 -2.40 11.09
CA ALA A 39 -20.28 -2.11 9.69
C ALA A 39 -21.50 -1.72 8.84
N ALA A 40 -22.69 -2.21 9.19
CA ALA A 40 -23.94 -1.88 8.49
C ALA A 40 -24.47 -0.48 8.85
N GLU A 41 -24.29 -0.03 10.10
CA GLU A 41 -24.66 1.33 10.55
C GLU A 41 -23.79 2.40 9.86
N ALA A 42 -22.50 2.14 9.65
CA ALA A 42 -21.57 3.06 9.01
C ALA A 42 -21.88 3.32 7.52
N LEU A 43 -22.52 2.38 6.83
CA LEU A 43 -22.90 2.51 5.41
C LEU A 43 -24.26 3.20 5.21
N ARG A 44 -25.08 3.35 6.25
CA ARG A 44 -26.37 4.08 6.17
C ARG A 44 -26.26 5.60 6.37
N GLN A 45 -25.11 6.11 6.82
CA GLN A 45 -24.90 7.55 7.06
C GLN A 45 -24.34 8.35 5.86
N VAL A 46 -24.00 7.71 4.73
CA VAL A 46 -23.39 8.41 3.57
C VAL A 46 -24.40 8.69 2.44
N SER A 47 -25.63 9.08 2.80
CA SER A 47 -26.59 9.60 1.81
C SER A 47 -27.59 10.58 2.42
N ALA A 48 -27.17 11.85 2.51
CA ALA A 48 -28.03 13.01 2.26
C ALA A 48 -27.18 14.28 2.07
N PRO A 49 -27.41 15.10 1.03
CA PRO A 49 -26.77 16.40 0.91
C PRO A 49 -27.51 17.38 1.82
N ARG A 50 -26.85 17.89 2.87
CA ARG A 50 -27.34 19.05 3.64
C ARG A 50 -26.41 20.23 3.42
N VAL A 51 -26.85 21.08 2.50
CA VAL A 51 -26.48 22.49 2.41
C VAL A 51 -26.79 23.14 3.76
N SER A 52 -25.77 23.36 4.59
CA SER A 52 -25.89 24.14 5.83
C SER A 52 -25.55 25.60 5.51
N ARG A 53 -26.60 26.38 5.20
CA ARG A 53 -26.54 27.85 5.18
C ARG A 53 -26.77 28.34 6.59
N ARG A 54 -25.92 29.28 7.03
CA ARG A 54 -26.04 30.17 8.21
C ARG A 54 -25.68 29.54 9.56
N ASN A 55 -24.43 29.75 9.95
CA ASN A 55 -24.15 30.33 11.27
C ASN A 55 -22.95 31.26 11.12
N ALA A 56 -23.25 32.49 10.72
CA ALA A 56 -22.38 33.64 10.90
C ALA A 56 -22.73 34.28 12.24
N LEU A 57 -21.72 34.93 12.84
CA LEU A 57 -21.75 35.83 14.00
C LEU A 57 -21.31 35.21 15.33
N THR A 58 -20.00 35.21 15.55
CA THR A 58 -19.25 35.68 16.76
C THR A 58 -17.85 35.08 16.64
N GLY A 59 -16.72 35.77 16.63
CA GLY A 59 -16.33 37.15 16.92
C GLY A 59 -14.87 37.05 17.35
N GLY A 60 -13.95 37.77 16.71
CA GLY A 60 -12.53 37.81 17.13
C GLY A 60 -11.54 37.85 15.97
N ALA A 61 -11.12 39.05 15.59
CA ALA A 61 -10.14 39.33 14.56
C ALA A 61 -8.73 38.86 14.93
N LEU A 62 -7.96 38.37 13.95
CA LEU A 62 -6.53 38.64 13.82
C LEU A 62 -6.00 38.26 12.43
N ALA A 63 -5.43 39.28 11.79
CA ALA A 63 -4.34 39.27 10.82
C ALA A 63 -4.55 38.66 9.41
N ALA A 64 -4.52 39.59 8.46
CA ALA A 64 -4.22 39.39 7.05
C ALA A 64 -2.88 38.68 6.83
N ALA A 65 -2.90 37.71 5.90
CA ALA A 65 -1.80 37.45 4.99
C ALA A 65 -2.39 36.93 3.68
N VAL A 66 -2.63 37.86 2.75
CA VAL A 66 -2.76 37.58 1.34
C VAL A 66 -1.42 37.01 0.88
N SER A 67 -1.41 35.78 0.41
CA SER A 67 -0.39 35.33 -0.53
C SER A 67 -1.10 34.53 -1.61
N ALA A 68 -1.31 35.24 -2.70
CA ALA A 68 -1.72 34.72 -3.98
C ALA A 68 -0.74 33.62 -4.40
N PHE A 69 -1.22 32.39 -4.48
CA PHE A 69 -0.69 31.40 -5.42
C PHE A 69 -1.63 31.35 -6.62
N ALA A 70 -1.74 32.50 -7.29
CA ALA A 70 -2.28 32.61 -8.64
C ALA A 70 -1.08 32.88 -9.55
N ASP A 71 -0.26 31.86 -9.77
CA ASP A 71 0.59 31.72 -10.95
C ASP A 71 1.02 30.25 -11.06
N VAL A 72 0.07 29.39 -11.43
CA VAL A 72 0.46 28.20 -12.19
C VAL A 72 0.35 28.64 -13.63
N ALA A 73 1.47 29.14 -14.14
CA ALA A 73 1.72 29.23 -15.56
C ALA A 73 1.20 27.95 -16.22
N VAL A 74 0.23 28.13 -17.11
CA VAL A 74 -0.17 27.12 -18.07
C VAL A 74 1.08 26.80 -18.88
N VAL A 75 1.76 25.73 -18.47
CA VAL A 75 2.89 25.18 -19.21
C VAL A 75 2.36 24.78 -20.58
N ASP A 76 3.03 25.34 -21.57
CA ASP A 76 2.89 25.13 -23.00
C ASP A 76 2.54 23.67 -23.34
N ALA A 77 1.29 23.49 -23.75
CA ALA A 77 0.74 22.24 -24.25
C ALA A 77 1.24 21.98 -25.68
N SER A 78 2.54 21.75 -25.86
CA SER A 78 3.10 21.26 -27.12
C SER A 78 3.29 19.75 -27.05
N GLY A 79 2.24 19.00 -27.38
CA GLY A 79 2.37 17.55 -27.58
C GLY A 79 1.07 16.76 -27.59
N GLY A 80 0.12 17.11 -28.46
CA GLY A 80 -0.83 16.18 -29.08
C GLY A 80 -1.73 15.37 -28.15
N ALA A 81 -3.03 15.68 -28.22
CA ALA A 81 -4.14 14.84 -27.77
C ALA A 81 -4.07 13.41 -28.34
N THR A 82 -3.22 12.58 -27.77
CA THR A 82 -3.27 11.12 -27.88
C THR A 82 -4.03 10.64 -26.65
N ALA A 83 -4.92 9.66 -26.82
CA ALA A 83 -5.81 9.15 -25.77
C ALA A 83 -5.09 8.69 -24.47
N GLY A 84 -3.76 8.61 -24.45
CA GLY A 84 -2.94 8.39 -23.26
C GLY A 84 -2.73 9.62 -22.36
N GLY A 85 -2.94 10.87 -22.81
CA GLY A 85 -2.62 12.07 -22.03
C GLY A 85 -3.42 12.23 -20.73
N ALA A 86 -4.74 12.04 -20.80
CA ALA A 86 -5.61 12.10 -19.61
C ALA A 86 -5.36 10.89 -18.67
N TYR A 87 -5.10 9.71 -19.22
CA TYR A 87 -4.79 8.51 -18.45
C TYR A 87 -3.44 8.64 -17.71
N LEU A 88 -2.42 9.15 -18.40
CA LEU A 88 -1.10 9.43 -17.84
C LEU A 88 -1.19 10.45 -16.71
N LEU A 89 -1.94 11.54 -16.90
CA LEU A 89 -2.10 12.57 -15.86
C LEU A 89 -2.75 11.99 -14.60
N ARG A 90 -3.84 11.22 -14.76
CA ARG A 90 -4.49 10.53 -13.64
C ARG A 90 -3.58 9.50 -12.97
N ALA A 91 -2.77 8.77 -13.75
CA ALA A 91 -1.81 7.83 -13.19
C ALA A 91 -0.72 8.56 -12.37
N LYS A 92 -0.22 9.70 -12.88
CA LYS A 92 0.74 10.54 -12.16
C LYS A 92 0.16 11.06 -10.84
N GLU A 93 -1.06 11.58 -10.84
CA GLU A 93 -1.77 12.01 -9.62
C GLU A 93 -1.85 10.88 -8.57
N ARG A 94 -2.10 9.64 -8.99
CA ARG A 94 -2.32 8.50 -8.09
C ARG A 94 -1.03 7.84 -7.61
N TYR A 95 -0.02 7.74 -8.46
CA TYR A 95 1.13 6.87 -8.23
C TYR A 95 2.42 7.63 -7.93
N ASN A 96 2.56 8.90 -8.35
CA ASN A 96 3.82 9.64 -8.15
C ASN A 96 4.22 9.71 -6.67
N ALA A 97 3.29 10.01 -5.77
CA ALA A 97 3.59 10.09 -4.34
C ALA A 97 4.14 8.76 -3.79
N ARG A 98 3.58 7.63 -4.23
CA ARG A 98 4.01 6.29 -3.83
C ARG A 98 5.37 5.94 -4.43
N VAL A 99 5.59 6.28 -5.70
CA VAL A 99 6.87 6.06 -6.38
C VAL A 99 7.98 6.91 -5.75
N VAL A 100 7.72 8.18 -5.45
CA VAL A 100 8.68 9.06 -4.77
C VAL A 100 8.99 8.57 -3.36
N ALA A 101 7.98 8.17 -2.59
CA ALA A 101 8.17 7.63 -1.25
C ALA A 101 9.02 6.35 -1.25
N GLY A 102 8.68 5.40 -2.12
CA GLY A 102 9.43 4.15 -2.27
C GLY A 102 10.84 4.36 -2.81
N ALA A 103 11.02 5.24 -3.80
CA ALA A 103 12.33 5.58 -4.34
C ALA A 103 13.21 6.25 -3.28
N LYS A 104 12.64 7.13 -2.46
CA LYS A 104 13.35 7.74 -1.32
C LYS A 104 13.77 6.68 -0.30
N ALA A 105 12.88 5.74 0.05
CA ALA A 105 13.22 4.65 0.96
C ALA A 105 14.33 3.76 0.40
N PHE A 106 14.27 3.41 -0.89
CA PHE A 106 15.29 2.62 -1.57
C PHE A 106 16.65 3.31 -1.60
N LYS A 107 16.69 4.61 -1.94
CA LYS A 107 17.91 5.41 -1.92
C LYS A 107 18.46 5.60 -0.51
N ALA A 108 17.60 5.82 0.48
CA ALA A 108 18.00 5.97 1.88
C ALA A 108 18.59 4.68 2.46
N ALA A 109 18.18 3.51 1.96
CA ALA A 109 18.78 2.24 2.36
C ALA A 109 20.25 2.15 1.92
N GLY A 110 20.59 2.66 0.73
CA GLY A 110 21.98 2.74 0.27
C GLY A 110 22.74 1.42 0.39
N ASP A 111 23.97 1.51 0.91
CA ASP A 111 24.83 0.35 1.19
C ASP A 111 24.32 -0.53 2.34
N ASP A 112 23.45 0.02 3.20
CA ASP A 112 22.90 -0.61 4.40
C ASP A 112 21.57 -1.33 4.13
N ALA A 113 21.30 -1.66 2.85
CA ALA A 113 20.08 -2.36 2.45
C ALA A 113 19.89 -3.66 3.25
N THR A 114 18.76 -3.73 3.97
CA THR A 114 18.39 -4.91 4.73
C THR A 114 17.35 -5.74 3.97
N PRO A 115 17.23 -7.05 4.24
CA PRO A 115 16.17 -7.87 3.65
C PRO A 115 14.75 -7.34 3.89
N ALA A 116 14.54 -6.56 4.96
CA ALA A 116 13.25 -5.92 5.27
C ALA A 116 12.82 -4.89 4.22
N LEU A 117 13.78 -4.28 3.50
CA LEU A 117 13.48 -3.40 2.37
C LEU A 117 12.70 -4.14 1.28
N PHE A 118 13.02 -5.42 1.07
CA PHE A 118 12.50 -6.29 0.02
C PHE A 118 11.42 -7.26 0.52
N ALA A 119 10.85 -7.01 1.70
CA ALA A 119 9.71 -7.78 2.20
C ALA A 119 8.45 -7.49 1.36
N GLU A 120 7.48 -8.41 1.37
CA GLU A 120 6.21 -8.28 0.63
C GLU A 120 5.41 -7.03 1.02
N ASP A 121 5.48 -6.62 2.29
CA ASP A 121 4.89 -5.37 2.80
C ASP A 121 5.97 -4.28 3.04
N GLY A 122 7.14 -4.47 2.44
CA GLY A 122 8.27 -3.57 2.58
C GLY A 122 8.10 -2.27 1.79
N PRO A 123 8.93 -1.25 2.06
CA PRO A 123 8.89 0.03 1.33
C PRO A 123 9.07 -0.12 -0.19
N LEU A 124 9.73 -1.20 -0.62
CA LEU A 124 9.95 -1.50 -2.03
C LEU A 124 8.72 -2.11 -2.71
N ALA A 125 7.88 -2.86 -1.99
CA ALA A 125 6.71 -3.50 -2.59
C ALA A 125 5.72 -2.45 -3.14
N ASP A 126 5.53 -1.37 -2.39
CA ASP A 126 4.74 -0.22 -2.82
C ASP A 126 5.36 0.49 -4.03
N LEU A 127 6.70 0.63 -4.06
CA LEU A 127 7.42 1.16 -5.22
C LEU A 127 7.20 0.29 -6.44
N GLU A 128 7.22 -1.03 -6.26
CA GLU A 128 7.15 -1.96 -7.37
C GLU A 128 5.77 -1.96 -8.01
N ALA A 129 4.73 -2.03 -7.19
CA ALA A 129 3.35 -1.97 -7.64
C ALA A 129 3.03 -0.61 -8.30
N ALA A 130 3.36 0.50 -7.63
CA ALA A 130 3.06 1.83 -8.15
C ALA A 130 3.93 2.19 -9.37
N GLY A 131 5.21 1.79 -9.36
CA GLY A 131 6.17 2.07 -10.41
C GLY A 131 5.81 1.38 -11.71
N PHE A 132 5.41 0.10 -11.67
CA PHE A 132 4.94 -0.59 -12.86
C PHE A 132 3.63 0.00 -13.41
N LEU A 133 2.68 0.35 -12.55
CA LEU A 133 1.42 0.98 -12.97
C LEU A 133 1.64 2.35 -13.61
N LEU A 134 2.54 3.16 -13.03
CA LEU A 134 2.93 4.44 -13.61
C LEU A 134 3.65 4.24 -14.95
N ALA A 135 4.60 3.31 -15.04
CA ALA A 135 5.34 3.01 -16.26
C ALA A 135 4.40 2.58 -17.40
N ASN A 136 3.42 1.74 -17.08
CA ASN A 136 2.44 1.24 -18.04
C ASN A 136 1.44 2.32 -18.48
N ALA A 137 1.30 3.41 -17.72
CA ALA A 137 0.49 4.55 -18.10
C ALA A 137 1.03 5.34 -19.29
N PHE A 138 2.31 5.16 -19.63
CA PHE A 138 2.94 5.74 -20.84
C PHE A 138 2.56 5.03 -22.15
N ARG A 139 1.60 4.11 -22.11
CA ARG A 139 1.04 3.48 -23.30
C ARG A 139 0.40 4.54 -24.23
N ILE A 140 0.63 4.39 -25.54
CA ILE A 140 0.04 5.25 -26.57
C ILE A 140 -1.38 4.77 -26.91
N ASN A 141 -1.62 3.46 -26.83
CA ASN A 141 -2.92 2.84 -27.01
C ASN A 141 -3.10 1.62 -26.07
N SER A 142 -4.32 1.14 -25.91
CA SER A 142 -4.65 0.05 -24.97
C SER A 142 -4.16 -1.34 -25.40
N THR A 143 -3.80 -1.51 -26.68
CA THR A 143 -3.33 -2.79 -27.24
C THR A 143 -1.80 -2.90 -27.28
N GLN A 144 -1.09 -1.81 -26.96
CA GLN A 144 0.36 -1.79 -26.88
C GLN A 144 0.83 -2.74 -25.77
N ASN A 145 1.64 -3.71 -26.15
CA ASN A 145 2.26 -4.61 -25.18
C ASN A 145 3.15 -3.80 -24.20
N PRO A 146 3.05 -4.03 -22.88
CA PRO A 146 3.82 -3.31 -21.88
C PRO A 146 5.34 -3.36 -22.12
N ASP A 147 5.88 -4.44 -22.67
CA ASP A 147 7.31 -4.58 -22.95
C ASP A 147 7.81 -3.65 -24.06
N LYS A 148 6.91 -3.09 -24.87
CA LYS A 148 7.26 -2.10 -25.90
C LYS A 148 7.31 -0.67 -25.34
N ILE A 149 6.82 -0.45 -24.12
CA ILE A 149 6.80 0.88 -23.48
C ILE A 149 8.19 1.16 -22.89
N PRO A 150 8.87 2.25 -23.28
CA PRO A 150 10.22 2.57 -22.78
C PRO A 150 10.31 2.62 -21.26
N GLN A 151 9.33 3.24 -20.61
CA GLN A 151 9.27 3.39 -19.15
C GLN A 151 9.13 2.04 -18.44
N VAL A 152 8.41 1.08 -19.04
CA VAL A 152 8.29 -0.28 -18.50
C VAL A 152 9.63 -1.00 -18.61
N LYS A 153 10.39 -0.82 -19.70
CA LYS A 153 11.73 -1.40 -19.83
C LYS A 153 12.69 -0.87 -18.77
N LEU A 154 12.68 0.45 -18.53
CA LEU A 154 13.47 1.08 -17.48
C LEU A 154 13.10 0.54 -16.10
N PHE A 155 11.79 0.44 -15.81
CA PHE A 155 11.31 -0.12 -14.56
C PHE A 155 11.69 -1.60 -14.38
N LYS A 156 11.60 -2.42 -15.45
CA LYS A 156 12.01 -3.84 -15.41
C LYS A 156 13.52 -3.99 -15.20
N ALA A 157 14.34 -3.08 -15.75
CA ALA A 157 15.78 -3.07 -15.50
C ALA A 157 16.07 -2.79 -14.01
N PHE A 158 15.41 -1.77 -13.44
CA PHE A 158 15.47 -1.50 -12.00
C PHE A 158 15.05 -2.72 -11.17
N LYS A 159 13.88 -3.31 -11.48
CA LYS A 159 13.36 -4.47 -10.75
C LYS A 159 14.32 -5.66 -10.81
N ALA A 160 14.91 -5.93 -11.97
CA ALA A 160 15.90 -7.00 -12.11
C ALA A 160 17.16 -6.75 -11.26
N ASP A 161 17.65 -5.51 -11.21
CA ASP A 161 18.78 -5.16 -10.36
C ASP A 161 18.42 -5.24 -8.87
N ALA A 162 17.23 -4.76 -8.47
CA ALA A 162 16.72 -4.87 -7.11
C ALA A 162 16.53 -6.33 -6.66
N ASP A 163 16.02 -7.21 -7.53
CA ASP A 163 15.90 -8.65 -7.27
C ASP A 163 17.26 -9.32 -7.11
N ALA A 164 18.27 -8.88 -7.87
CA ALA A 164 19.64 -9.35 -7.73
C ALA A 164 20.22 -8.96 -6.36
N VAL A 165 19.95 -7.74 -5.87
CA VAL A 165 20.32 -7.32 -4.52
C VAL A 165 19.62 -8.17 -3.47
N ALA A 166 18.29 -8.34 -3.57
CA ALA A 166 17.52 -9.16 -2.64
C ALA A 166 18.07 -10.60 -2.56
N ALA A 167 18.43 -11.18 -3.71
CA ALA A 167 19.05 -12.49 -3.79
C ALA A 167 20.45 -12.53 -3.14
N ALA A 168 21.28 -11.49 -3.33
CA ALA A 168 22.59 -11.39 -2.71
C ALA A 168 22.49 -11.26 -1.18
N LEU A 169 21.55 -10.47 -0.67
CA LEU A 169 21.26 -10.31 0.75
C LEU A 169 20.81 -11.63 1.39
N LYS A 170 19.90 -12.38 0.74
CA LYS A 170 19.47 -13.72 1.17
C LYS A 170 20.65 -14.71 1.25
N LYS A 171 21.60 -14.60 0.32
CA LYS A 171 22.85 -15.40 0.30
C LYS A 171 23.95 -14.86 1.22
N LYS A 172 23.69 -13.82 2.01
CA LYS A 172 24.65 -13.14 2.90
C LYS A 172 25.89 -12.59 2.17
N LYS A 173 25.80 -12.33 0.87
CA LYS A 173 26.87 -11.78 0.05
C LYS A 173 26.86 -10.25 0.08
N LYS A 174 27.34 -9.67 1.18
CA LYS A 174 27.26 -8.22 1.43
C LYS A 174 27.96 -7.37 0.37
N ALA A 175 29.11 -7.82 -0.15
CA ALA A 175 29.84 -7.10 -1.21
C ALA A 175 29.04 -7.07 -2.53
N ASP A 176 28.51 -8.21 -2.96
CA ASP A 176 27.66 -8.30 -4.16
C ASP A 176 26.37 -7.48 -4.00
N ALA A 177 25.77 -7.48 -2.81
CA ALA A 177 24.59 -6.68 -2.51
C ALA A 177 24.88 -5.18 -2.60
N LYS A 178 26.03 -4.73 -2.07
CA LYS A 178 26.47 -3.33 -2.16
C LYS A 178 26.66 -2.89 -3.62
N ALA A 179 27.45 -3.64 -4.39
CA ALA A 179 27.65 -3.34 -5.81
C ALA A 179 26.33 -3.39 -6.61
N GLY A 180 25.44 -4.32 -6.25
CA GLY A 180 24.10 -4.40 -6.82
C GLY A 180 23.23 -3.19 -6.48
N MET A 181 23.34 -2.62 -5.28
CA MET A 181 22.59 -1.43 -4.87
C MET A 181 22.99 -0.19 -5.68
N GLU A 182 24.28 0.03 -5.93
CA GLU A 182 24.74 1.14 -6.79
C GLU A 182 24.14 1.03 -8.20
N LYS A 183 24.15 -0.18 -8.77
CA LYS A 183 23.56 -0.44 -10.08
C LYS A 183 22.04 -0.24 -10.07
N ALA A 184 21.35 -0.75 -9.04
CA ALA A 184 19.92 -0.60 -8.88
C ALA A 184 19.50 0.86 -8.67
N GLN A 185 20.32 1.66 -7.99
CA GLN A 185 20.08 3.11 -7.86
C GLN A 185 20.22 3.82 -9.20
N ALA A 186 21.24 3.49 -10.00
CA ALA A 186 21.41 4.06 -11.32
C ALA A 186 20.25 3.71 -12.27
N SER A 187 19.75 2.47 -12.24
CA SER A 187 18.58 2.07 -13.04
C SER A 187 17.28 2.65 -12.50
N LEU A 188 17.14 2.85 -11.18
CA LEU A 188 16.03 3.61 -10.60
C LEU A 188 16.05 5.07 -11.05
N ASP A 189 17.21 5.73 -11.07
CA ASP A 189 17.35 7.12 -11.54
C ASP A 189 16.99 7.26 -13.02
N ALA A 190 17.43 6.32 -13.85
CA ALA A 190 17.05 6.28 -15.25
C ALA A 190 15.52 6.13 -15.42
N TYR A 191 14.89 5.29 -14.59
CA TYR A 191 13.43 5.14 -14.58
C TYR A 191 12.72 6.43 -14.14
N LEU A 192 13.14 7.04 -13.03
CA LEU A 192 12.55 8.28 -12.49
C LEU A 192 12.65 9.42 -13.51
N ALA A 193 13.82 9.61 -14.12
CA ALA A 193 14.01 10.56 -15.21
C ALA A 193 13.09 10.26 -16.41
N GLY A 194 12.92 8.98 -16.76
CA GLY A 194 12.05 8.53 -17.84
C GLY A 194 10.55 8.76 -17.60
N VAL A 195 10.12 8.85 -16.34
CA VAL A 195 8.72 9.18 -15.95
C VAL A 195 8.52 10.66 -15.59
N GLY A 196 9.62 11.41 -15.44
CA GLY A 196 9.64 12.83 -15.07
C GLY A 196 9.44 13.06 -13.58
N LEU A 197 10.19 12.32 -12.75
CA LEU A 197 10.23 12.42 -11.29
C LEU A 197 11.65 12.69 -10.78
#